data_AF-A0A950Z5M4-F1
#
_entry.id   AF-A0A950Z5M4-F1
#
_cell.length_a   1.000
_cell.length_b   1.000
_cell.length_c   1.000
_cell.angle_alpha   90.00
_cell.angle_beta   90.00
_cell.angle_gamma   90.00
#
_symmetry.space_group_name_H-M   'P 1'
#
loop_
_entity.id
_entity.type
_entity.pdbx_description
1 polymer ?
#
loop_
_entity_poly.entity_id
_entity_poly.type
_entity_poly.pdbx_seq_one_letter_code
_entity_poly.pdbx_strand_id
1 'polypeptide(L)' 'MKNLVINADDFGFTSDVNAGIVHAHREGVLTSTTLMATGDAFDNAIRLAKENPTHDVG' A
#
# COMPACT_ATOMS: atom_id res chain seq x y z
N MET A 1 26.21 -2.52 -5.25
CA MET A 1 24.89 -3.19 -5.15
C MET A 1 23.86 -2.31 -5.84
N LYS A 2 22.81 -2.90 -6.43
CA LYS A 2 21.69 -2.17 -7.03
C LYS A 2 20.48 -2.33 -6.12
N ASN A 3 19.72 -1.25 -5.91
CA ASN A 3 18.47 -1.27 -5.14
C ASN A 3 17.29 -1.19 -6.12
N LEU A 4 16.20 -1.90 -5.82
CA LEU A 4 14.96 -1.88 -6.59
C LEU A 4 13.81 -1.57 -5.65
N VAL A 5 12.98 -0.60 -6.03
CA VAL A 5 11.71 -0.27 -5.37
C VAL A 5 10.59 -0.64 -6.34
N ILE A 6 9.63 -1.42 -5.86
CA ILE A 6 8.41 -1.76 -6.59
C ILE A 6 7.26 -1.10 -5.84
N ASN A 7 6.77 0.00 -6.42
CA ASN A 7 5.71 0.82 -5.87
C ASN A 7 4.35 0.44 -6.45
N ALA A 8 3.34 0.30 -5.61
CA ALA A 8 1.95 0.32 -6.04
C ALA A 8 1.33 1.71 -5.85
N ASP A 9 0.58 2.18 -6.84
CA ASP A 9 -0.19 3.41 -6.74
C ASP A 9 -1.62 3.13 -6.25
N ASP A 10 -2.38 4.19 -5.99
CA ASP A 10 -3.82 4.17 -5.65
C ASP A 10 -4.19 3.59 -4.27
N PHE A 11 -3.23 3.49 -3.33
CA PHE A 11 -3.57 3.09 -1.97
C PHE A 11 -4.44 4.16 -1.31
N GLY A 12 -5.66 3.82 -0.91
CA GLY A 12 -6.68 4.76 -0.47
C GLY A 12 -7.81 4.99 -1.48
N PHE A 13 -7.73 4.45 -2.71
CA PHE A 13 -8.77 4.65 -3.73
C PHE A 13 -10.07 3.90 -3.40
N THR A 14 -9.99 2.57 -3.24
CA THR A 14 -11.11 1.71 -2.83
C THR A 14 -10.62 0.64 -1.85
N SER A 15 -11.53 0.04 -1.07
CA SER A 15 -11.16 -1.04 -0.15
C SER A 15 -10.54 -2.25 -0.85
N ASP A 16 -10.99 -2.54 -2.08
CA ASP A 16 -10.55 -3.70 -2.84
C ASP A 16 -9.14 -3.46 -3.42
N VAL A 17 -8.86 -2.23 -3.87
CA VAL A 17 -7.52 -1.80 -4.27
C VAL A 17 -6.57 -1.90 -3.07
N ASN A 18 -6.97 -1.40 -1.90
CA ASN A 18 -6.16 -1.50 -0.68
C ASN A 18 -5.85 -2.95 -0.30
N ALA A 19 -6.85 -3.84 -0.37
CA ALA A 19 -6.67 -5.24 -0.07
C ALA A 19 -5.71 -5.92 -1.05
N GLY A 20 -5.81 -5.60 -2.34
CA GLY A 20 -4.90 -6.09 -3.37
C GLY A 20 -3.45 -5.64 -3.15
N ILE A 21 -3.26 -4.37 -2.81
CA ILE A 21 -1.94 -3.78 -2.50
C ILE A 21 -1.33 -4.46 -1.27
N VAL A 22 -2.10 -4.63 -0.19
CA VAL A 22 -1.62 -5.35 1.02
C VAL A 22 -1.31 -6.81 0.71
N HIS A 23 -2.12 -7.48 -0.09
CA HIS A 23 -1.85 -8.86 -0.50
C HIS A 23 -0.54 -8.96 -1.29
N ALA A 24 -0.32 -8.08 -2.27
CA ALA A 24 0.91 -8.06 -3.06
C ALA A 24 2.15 -7.59 -2.27
N HIS A 25 1.97 -6.88 -1.15
CA HIS A 25 3.05 -6.62 -0.18
C HIS A 25 3.37 -7.86 0.67
N ARG A 26 2.35 -8.53 1.22
CA ARG A 26 2.54 -9.68 2.12
C ARG A 26 3.05 -10.92 1.41
N GLU A 27 2.50 -11.21 0.23
CA GLU A 27 2.70 -12.47 -0.50
C GLU A 27 3.44 -12.27 -1.82
N GLY A 28 3.76 -11.02 -2.18
CA GLY A 28 4.35 -10.65 -3.45
C GLY A 28 5.68 -9.90 -3.32
N VAL A 29 5.92 -9.00 -4.27
CA VAL A 29 7.20 -8.28 -4.40
C VAL A 29 7.09 -6.78 -4.14
N LEU A 30 5.91 -6.29 -3.74
CA LEU A 30 5.73 -4.85 -3.46
C LEU A 30 6.56 -4.43 -2.25
N THR A 31 7.37 -3.40 -2.46
CA THR A 31 8.21 -2.82 -1.42
C THR A 31 7.63 -1.52 -0.87
N SER A 32 6.82 -0.81 -1.66
CA SER A 32 6.21 0.46 -1.25
C SER A 32 4.85 0.69 -1.90
N THR A 33 4.11 1.67 -1.37
CA THR A 33 2.92 2.22 -2.00
C THR A 33 2.76 3.71 -1.73
N THR A 34 1.95 4.41 -2.52
CA THR A 34 1.66 5.85 -2.34
C THR A 34 0.21 6.05 -1.92
N LEU A 35 0.02 6.79 -0.82
CA LEU A 35 -1.28 7.03 -0.22
C LEU A 35 -2.03 8.18 -0.89
N MET A 36 -3.23 7.90 -1.36
CA MET A 36 -4.23 8.87 -1.77
C MET A 36 -4.88 9.49 -0.54
N ALA A 37 -4.31 10.61 -0.06
CA ALA A 37 -4.82 11.34 1.11
C ALA A 37 -6.29 11.80 0.98
N THR A 38 -6.79 11.96 -0.24
CA THR A 38 -8.18 12.36 -0.54
C THR A 38 -9.01 11.20 -1.12
N GLY A 39 -8.52 9.96 -1.03
CA GLY A 39 -9.21 8.79 -1.57
C GLY A 39 -10.37 8.33 -0.69
N ASP A 40 -11.42 7.77 -1.31
CA ASP A 40 -12.65 7.35 -0.62
C ASP A 40 -12.39 6.24 0.42
N ALA A 41 -11.31 5.48 0.28
CA ALA A 41 -10.89 4.42 1.20
C ALA A 41 -9.64 4.79 2.02
N PHE A 42 -9.37 6.08 2.23
CA PHE A 42 -8.22 6.56 3.02
C PHE A 42 -8.14 5.93 4.42
N ASP A 43 -9.23 5.95 5.19
CA ASP A 43 -9.22 5.41 6.56
C ASP A 43 -8.94 3.90 6.59
N ASN A 44 -9.45 3.18 5.57
CA ASN A 44 -9.15 1.77 5.39
C ASN A 44 -7.66 1.54 5.09
N ALA A 45 -7.07 2.36 4.22
CA ALA A 45 -5.65 2.33 3.90
C ALA A 45 -4.77 2.61 5.13
N ILE A 46 -5.11 3.62 5.94
CA ILE A 46 -4.39 3.94 7.18
C ILE A 46 -4.41 2.78 8.17
N ARG A 47 -5.58 2.14 8.36
CA ARG A 47 -5.70 0.97 9.23
C ARG A 47 -4.80 -0.17 8.73
N LEU A 48 -4.84 -0.46 7.44
CA LEU A 48 -4.04 -1.50 6.82
C LEU A 48 -2.54 -1.21 6.86
N ALA A 49 -2.11 0.04 6.69
CA ALA A 49 -0.71 0.45 6.85
C ALA A 49 -0.21 0.18 8.28
N LYS A 50 -1.01 0.52 9.30
CA LYS A 50 -0.66 0.24 10.70
C LYS A 50 -0.57 -1.25 11.02
N GLU A 51 -1.37 -2.08 10.36
CA GLU A 51 -1.31 -3.54 10.46
C GLU A 51 -0.12 -4.15 9.69
N ASN A 52 0.56 -3.37 8.83
CA ASN A 52 1.67 -3.80 7.99
C ASN A 52 2.85 -2.82 8.09
N PRO A 53 3.52 -2.72 9.25
CA PRO A 53 4.53 -1.69 9.51
C PRO A 53 5.80 -1.80 8.65
N THR A 54 5.98 -2.90 7.92
CA THR A 54 7.07 -3.12 6.96
C THR A 54 6.75 -2.65 5.54
N HIS A 55 5.50 -2.24 5.28
CA HIS A 55 5.12 -1.64 4.00
C HIS A 55 5.51 -0.17 4.04
N ASP A 56 6.44 0.24 3.17
CA ASP A 56 6.77 1.65 3.01
C ASP A 56 5.57 2.37 2.36
N VAL A 57 5.07 3.43 3.01
CA VAL A 57 3.90 4.19 2.55
C VAL A 57 4.31 5.65 2.40
N GLY A 58 4.27 6.14 1.16
CA GLY A 58 4.49 7.54 0.78
C GLY A 58 3.23 8.38 0.75
#